data_AF-A0A4Y2PXL6-F1
#
_entry.id   AF-A0A4Y2PXL6-F1
#
_cell.length_a   1.000
_cell.length_b   1.000
_cell.length_c   1.000
_cell.angle_alpha   90.00
_cell.angle_beta   90.00
_cell.angle_gamma   90.00
#
_symmetry.space_group_name_H-M   'P 1'
#
loop_
_entity.id
_entity.type
_entity.pdbx_description
1 polymer ?
#
loop_
_entity_poly.entity_id
_entity_poly.type
_entity_poly.pdbx_seq_one_letter_code
_entity_poly.pdbx_strand_id
1 'polypeptide(L)'
;MFYKDNEASGDGLEKRSEFFKLSSVFDMIGGLHIDLFNQERFLLNMVDIKINLIQSKPEFFLIGDAGCKVVLDHVSLFRRKVRVSPGVTLGYAKALEKTTEKYPITRVS
;
A
#
# COMPACT_ATOMS: atom_id res chain seq x y z
N MET A 1 -0.60 6.86 -12.81
CA MET A 1 -0.29 8.29 -12.97
C MET A 1 -0.12 8.88 -11.57
N PHE A 2 1.06 9.37 -11.21
CA PHE A 2 1.31 9.93 -9.87
C PHE A 2 1.15 11.45 -9.96
N TYR A 3 0.11 12.01 -9.33
CA TYR A 3 -0.08 13.45 -9.27
C TYR A 3 0.65 14.03 -8.05
N LYS A 4 1.55 14.98 -8.30
CA LYS A 4 1.96 15.98 -7.32
C LYS A 4 0.90 17.07 -7.36
N ASP A 5 0.04 17.13 -6.37
CA ASP A 5 -0.89 18.25 -6.21
C ASP A 5 -0.04 19.48 -5.83
N ASN A 6 0.10 20.42 -6.77
CA ASN A 6 0.62 21.76 -6.47
C ASN A 6 -0.55 22.56 -5.85
N GLU A 7 -0.45 22.89 -4.56
CA GLU A 7 -1.50 23.41 -3.68
C GLU A 7 -2.05 24.83 -4.00
N ALA A 8 -1.97 25.34 -5.24
CA ALA A 8 -2.32 26.73 -5.52
C ALA A 8 -3.69 26.96 -6.19
N SER A 9 -4.28 25.95 -6.82
CA SER A 9 -5.55 26.11 -7.57
C SER A 9 -6.43 24.88 -7.39
N GLY A 10 -7.72 25.04 -7.04
CA GLY A 10 -8.71 23.96 -6.85
C GLY A 10 -8.99 23.05 -8.07
N ASP A 11 -8.19 23.19 -9.12
CA ASP A 11 -8.20 22.50 -10.41
C ASP A 11 -7.98 20.97 -10.29
N GLY A 12 -7.37 20.49 -9.20
CA GLY A 12 -7.11 19.07 -8.99
C GLY A 12 -8.37 18.22 -8.85
N LEU A 13 -9.45 18.75 -8.24
CA LEU A 13 -10.70 18.02 -8.07
C LEU A 13 -11.47 17.91 -9.40
N GLU A 14 -11.53 18.99 -10.16
CA GLU A 14 -12.18 19.01 -11.48
C GLU A 14 -11.51 17.99 -12.42
N LYS A 15 -10.19 18.02 -12.54
CA LYS A 15 -9.42 17.05 -13.33
C LYS A 15 -9.64 15.60 -12.89
N ARG A 16 -9.69 15.34 -11.58
CA ARG A 16 -9.96 13.99 -11.08
C ARG A 16 -11.37 13.54 -11.40
N SER A 17 -12.36 14.42 -11.27
CA SER A 17 -13.77 14.11 -11.58
C SER A 17 -13.97 13.67 -13.02
N GLU A 18 -13.14 14.15 -13.95
CA GLU A 18 -13.25 13.77 -15.37
C GLU A 18 -13.01 12.27 -15.61
N PHE A 19 -12.14 11.64 -14.81
CA PHE A 19 -11.88 10.20 -14.90
C PHE A 19 -13.04 9.33 -14.43
N PHE A 20 -14.02 9.89 -13.73
CA PHE A 20 -15.19 9.18 -13.19
C PHE A 20 -16.48 9.48 -13.97
N LYS A 21 -16.41 10.29 -15.03
CA LYS A 21 -17.57 10.63 -15.86
C LYS A 21 -18.20 9.34 -16.41
N LEU A 22 -19.54 9.28 -16.41
CA LEU A 22 -20.31 8.16 -16.96
C LEU A 22 -20.02 6.80 -16.28
N SER A 23 -19.58 6.80 -15.01
CA SER A 23 -19.24 5.57 -14.26
C SER A 23 -18.13 4.74 -14.92
N SER A 24 -17.15 5.41 -15.53
CA SER A 24 -15.97 4.76 -16.10
C SER A 24 -15.14 4.01 -15.05
N VAL A 25 -14.58 2.87 -15.47
CA VAL A 25 -13.58 2.13 -14.70
C VAL A 25 -12.22 2.76 -14.93
N PHE A 26 -11.40 2.85 -13.87
CA PHE A 26 -10.05 3.37 -13.94
C PHE A 26 -9.13 2.52 -13.05
N ASP A 27 -7.84 2.48 -13.41
CA ASP A 27 -6.82 1.77 -12.65
C ASP A 27 -6.04 2.74 -11.76
N MET A 28 -5.86 2.33 -10.50
CA MET A 28 -4.99 3.03 -9.55
C MET A 28 -3.87 2.09 -9.09
N ILE A 29 -2.65 2.61 -9.10
CA ILE A 29 -1.48 1.95 -8.51
C ILE A 29 -0.82 2.88 -7.51
N GLY A 30 -0.63 2.38 -6.30
CA GLY A 30 -0.04 3.12 -5.20
C GLY A 30 0.67 2.19 -4.22
N GLY A 31 1.63 2.75 -3.47
CA GLY A 31 2.27 2.04 -2.37
C GLY A 31 1.32 1.94 -1.18
N LEU A 32 1.31 0.78 -0.51
CA LEU A 32 0.56 0.60 0.72
C LEU A 32 1.36 1.20 1.88
N HIS A 33 0.83 2.26 2.50
CA HIS A 33 1.48 2.93 3.61
C HIS A 33 1.24 2.14 4.92
N ILE A 34 2.16 1.22 5.21
CA ILE A 34 2.17 0.40 6.43
C ILE A 34 3.54 0.49 7.07
N ASP A 35 3.59 0.73 8.39
CA ASP A 35 4.83 0.84 9.16
C ASP A 35 5.76 -0.37 8.97
N LEU A 36 5.20 -1.58 8.90
CA LEU A 36 5.94 -2.82 8.64
C LEU A 36 6.70 -2.82 7.30
N PHE A 37 6.20 -2.11 6.29
CA PHE A 37 6.82 -2.03 4.96
C PHE A 37 7.79 -0.86 4.81
N ASN A 38 7.77 0.07 5.76
CA ASN A 38 8.65 1.23 5.80
C ASN A 38 9.86 1.00 6.72
N GLN A 39 10.22 -0.25 6.99
CA GLN A 39 11.40 -0.62 7.78
C GLN A 39 12.63 -0.78 6.89
N GLU A 40 13.82 -0.49 7.42
CA GLU A 40 15.11 -0.73 6.75
C GLU A 40 15.51 -2.21 6.67
N ARG A 41 14.55 -3.13 6.84
CA ARG A 41 14.78 -4.58 6.89
C ARG A 41 13.85 -5.30 5.94
N PHE A 42 14.38 -6.32 5.27
CA PHE A 42 13.54 -7.23 4.50
C PHE A 42 12.78 -8.18 5.42
N LEU A 43 11.58 -8.55 4.98
CA LEU A 43 10.83 -9.64 5.61
C LEU A 43 11.55 -10.97 5.36
N LEU A 44 11.59 -11.81 6.38
CA LEU A 44 12.16 -13.15 6.28
C LEU A 44 11.40 -13.98 5.24
N ASN A 45 12.15 -14.86 4.55
CA ASN A 45 11.55 -15.82 3.65
C ASN A 45 10.75 -16.87 4.44
N MET A 46 9.73 -17.46 3.80
CA MET A 46 8.87 -18.49 4.41
C MET A 46 8.05 -18.01 5.62
N VAL A 47 7.76 -16.70 5.70
CA VAL A 47 6.81 -16.15 6.67
C VAL A 47 5.51 -15.80 5.95
N ASP A 48 4.39 -16.30 6.46
CA ASP A 48 3.07 -15.96 5.96
C ASP A 48 2.59 -14.63 6.55
N ILE A 49 2.18 -13.71 5.67
CA ILE A 49 1.65 -12.40 6.05
C ILE A 49 0.25 -12.27 5.46
N LYS A 50 -0.73 -12.03 6.33
CA LYS A 50 -2.10 -11.73 5.94
C LYS A 50 -2.35 -10.23 6.06
N ILE A 51 -2.74 -9.60 4.96
CA ILE A 51 -3.10 -8.18 4.90
C ILE A 51 -4.60 -8.10 4.66
N ASN A 52 -5.33 -7.46 5.59
CA ASN A 52 -6.75 -7.19 5.43
C ASN A 52 -6.92 -5.69 5.13
N LEU A 53 -7.44 -5.37 3.95
CA LEU A 53 -7.80 -4.00 3.58
C LEU A 53 -9.31 -3.84 3.76
N ILE A 54 -9.70 -2.93 4.64
CA ILE A 54 -11.11 -2.63 4.94
C ILE A 54 -11.41 -1.26 4.38
N GLN A 55 -12.45 -1.16 3.54
CA GLN A 55 -12.87 0.12 2.99
C GLN A 55 -13.50 0.98 4.10
N SER A 56 -13.00 2.21 4.25
CA SER A 56 -13.61 3.22 5.13
C SER A 56 -15.03 3.57 4.67
N LYS A 57 -15.78 4.33 5.46
CA LYS A 57 -17.08 4.85 5.00
C LYS A 57 -16.87 5.80 3.81
N PRO A 58 -17.82 5.85 2.85
CA PRO A 58 -17.72 6.71 1.66
C PRO A 58 -17.50 8.18 2.01
N GLU A 59 -18.07 8.64 3.13
CA GLU A 59 -17.90 9.98 3.70
C GLU A 59 -16.43 10.42 3.87
N PHE A 60 -15.50 9.46 4.05
CA PHE A 60 -14.08 9.76 4.30
C PHE A 60 -13.17 9.72 3.08
N PHE A 61 -13.57 9.03 1.99
CA PHE A 61 -12.70 8.83 0.83
C PHE A 61 -13.30 9.33 -0.48
N LEU A 62 -14.60 9.65 -0.50
CA LEU A 62 -15.30 10.13 -1.69
C LEU A 62 -15.76 11.56 -1.45
N ILE A 63 -15.27 12.48 -2.29
CA ILE A 63 -15.76 13.86 -2.36
C ILE A 63 -16.64 13.94 -3.61
N GLY A 64 -17.95 14.08 -3.45
CA GLY A 64 -18.90 14.13 -4.55
C GLY A 64 -20.35 14.23 -4.09
N ASP A 65 -21.27 14.27 -5.06
CA ASP A 65 -22.69 14.39 -4.80
C ASP A 65 -23.30 13.13 -4.15
N ALA A 66 -24.45 13.32 -3.50
CA ALA A 66 -25.19 12.25 -2.88
C ALA A 66 -25.57 11.17 -3.91
N GLY A 67 -25.21 9.91 -3.64
CA GLY A 67 -25.48 8.76 -4.50
C GLY A 67 -24.28 8.26 -5.31
N CYS A 68 -23.17 8.99 -5.34
CA CYS A 68 -21.93 8.47 -5.91
C CYS A 68 -21.37 7.31 -5.05
N LYS A 69 -20.94 6.23 -5.71
CA LYS A 69 -20.36 5.04 -5.08
C LYS A 69 -19.09 4.62 -5.83
N VAL A 70 -18.07 4.24 -5.09
CA VAL A 70 -16.88 3.57 -5.62
C VAL A 70 -16.96 2.09 -5.31
N VAL A 71 -16.78 1.26 -6.33
CA VAL A 71 -16.71 -0.19 -6.22
C VAL A 71 -15.30 -0.62 -6.65
N LEU A 72 -14.68 -1.47 -5.85
CA LEU A 72 -13.42 -2.11 -6.22
C LEU A 72 -13.74 -3.32 -7.07
N ASP A 73 -13.36 -3.27 -8.35
CA ASP A 73 -13.57 -4.38 -9.29
C ASP A 73 -12.45 -5.43 -9.14
N HIS A 74 -11.20 -5.00 -9.36
CA HIS A 74 -10.01 -5.84 -9.21
C HIS A 74 -8.97 -5.21 -8.28
N VAL A 75 -8.43 -6.02 -7.35
CA VAL A 75 -7.40 -5.59 -6.41
C VAL A 75 -6.25 -6.59 -6.44
N SER A 76 -5.05 -6.10 -6.74
CA SER A 76 -3.81 -6.90 -6.77
C SER A 76 -2.72 -6.24 -5.93
N LEU A 77 -1.93 -7.04 -5.22
CA LEU A 77 -0.76 -6.58 -4.47
C LEU A 77 0.52 -7.07 -5.14
N PHE A 78 1.35 -6.12 -5.59
CA PHE A 78 2.68 -6.42 -6.13
C PHE A 78 3.72 -6.32 -5.02
N ARG A 79 4.45 -7.42 -4.79
CA ARG A 79 5.56 -7.47 -3.81
C ARG A 79 6.88 -7.77 -4.50
N ARG A 80 7.95 -7.10 -4.08
CA ARG A 80 9.30 -7.37 -4.57
C ARG A 80 9.96 -8.44 -3.70
N LYS A 81 10.42 -9.52 -4.32
CA LYS A 81 11.24 -10.55 -3.66
C LYS A 81 12.71 -10.31 -4.00
N VAL A 82 13.55 -10.17 -2.98
CA VAL A 82 15.01 -9.99 -3.14
C VAL A 82 15.70 -11.34 -3.01
N ARG A 83 16.63 -11.63 -3.92
CA ARG A 83 17.54 -12.78 -3.80
C ARG A 83 18.78 -12.32 -3.05
N VAL A 84 18.92 -12.79 -1.81
CA VAL A 84 20.10 -12.56 -0.97
C VAL A 84 21.16 -13.62 -1.25
N SER A 85 22.43 -13.33 -0.93
CA SER A 85 23.51 -14.29 -1.12
C SER A 85 23.33 -15.53 -0.22
N PRO A 86 23.86 -16.70 -0.61
CA PRO A 86 23.73 -17.92 0.19
C PRO A 86 24.33 -17.78 1.59
N GLY A 87 25.46 -17.09 1.73
CA GLY A 87 26.11 -16.85 3.03
C GLY A 87 25.26 -16.03 3.99
N VAL A 88 24.55 -15.01 3.48
CA VAL A 88 23.60 -14.23 4.28
C VAL A 88 22.43 -15.09 4.73
N THR A 89 21.89 -15.92 3.82
CA THR A 89 20.77 -16.83 4.14
C THR A 89 21.15 -17.84 5.23
N LEU A 90 22.34 -18.43 5.13
CA LEU A 90 22.85 -19.37 6.13
C LEU A 90 23.12 -18.70 7.47
N GLY A 91 23.67 -17.48 7.46
CA GLY A 91 23.87 -16.68 8.67
C GLY A 91 22.56 -16.38 9.38
N TYR A 92 21.53 -15.95 8.65
CA TYR A 92 20.19 -15.73 9.19
C TYR A 92 19.58 -17.02 9.75
N ALA A 93 19.68 -18.15 9.05
CA ALA A 93 19.17 -19.43 9.56
C ALA A 93 19.78 -19.79 10.92
N LYS A 94 21.10 -19.67 11.08
CA LYS A 94 21.79 -19.90 12.36
C LYS A 94 21.44 -18.87 13.44
N ALA A 95 21.20 -17.61 13.07
CA ALA A 95 20.77 -16.59 14.01
C ALA A 95 19.36 -16.89 14.54
N LEU A 96 18.46 -17.36 13.67
CA LEU A 96 17.08 -17.69 14.02
C LEU A 96 16.94 -18.90 14.95
N GLU A 97 17.94 -19.80 14.98
CA GLU A 97 18.02 -20.87 15.98
C GLU A 97 18.21 -20.34 17.41
N LYS A 98 18.81 -19.15 17.56
CA LYS A 98 19.16 -18.57 18.87
C LYS A 98 18.28 -17.39 19.26
N THR A 99 17.82 -16.62 18.27
CA THR A 99 17.13 -15.34 18.48
C THR A 99 15.98 -15.18 17.50
N THR A 100 14.84 -14.71 18.00
CA THR A 100 13.69 -14.36 17.15
C THR A 100 13.91 -12.99 16.48
N GLU A 101 13.63 -12.89 15.18
CA GLU A 101 13.63 -11.60 14.46
C GLU A 101 12.46 -10.74 14.93
N LYS A 102 12.71 -9.46 15.17
CA LYS A 102 11.71 -8.49 15.64
C LYS A 102 11.55 -7.38 14.62
N TYR A 103 10.30 -7.07 14.27
CA TYR A 103 9.92 -5.99 13.37
C TYR A 103 9.15 -4.92 14.14
N PRO A 104 9.81 -3.84 14.61
CA PRO A 104 9.17 -2.85 15.46
C PRO A 104 8.15 -2.02 14.69
N ILE A 105 6.94 -1.84 15.21
CA ILE A 105 5.93 -0.98 14.56
C ILE A 105 6.13 0.44 15.07
N THR A 106 6.75 1.29 14.27
CA THR A 106 6.88 2.73 14.54
C THR A 106 5.72 3.47 13.90
N ARG A 107 4.67 3.73 14.68
CA ARG A 107 3.57 4.58 14.21
C ARG A 107 4.10 5.98 13.98
N VAL A 108 4.05 6.45 12.74
CA VAL A 108 4.25 7.87 12.44
C VAL A 108 2.92 8.55 12.77
N SER A 109 2.87 9.24 13.91
CA SER A 109 1.73 10.05 14.37
C SER A 109 1.64 11.36 13.63
#